data_AF-A0A440UUE5-F1
#
_entry.id   AF-A0A440UUE5-F1
#
_cell.length_a   1.000
_cell.length_b   1.000
_cell.length_c   1.000
_cell.angle_alpha   90.00
_cell.angle_beta   90.00
_cell.angle_gamma   90.00
#
_symmetry.space_group_name_H-M   'P 1'
#
loop_
_entity.id
_entity.type
_entity.pdbx_description
1 polymer ?
#
loop_
_entity_poly.entity_id
_entity_poly.type
_entity_poly.pdbx_seq_one_letter_code
_entity_poly.pdbx_strand_id
1 'polypeptide(L)' 'DWSVRRSHLAGALGAAILDKVIVEKWARRDKDSRAVVFSPKGKQEFERVFLA' A
#
# COMPACT_ATOMS: atom_id res chain seq x y z
N ASP A 1 5.56 10.67 -10.50
CA ASP A 1 6.37 10.83 -9.29
C ASP A 1 7.34 9.66 -9.13
N TRP A 2 8.39 9.66 -9.94
CA TRP A 2 9.41 8.59 -10.01
C TRP A 2 10.80 9.19 -9.71
N SER A 3 10.83 10.42 -9.16
CA SER A 3 12.05 11.17 -8.84
C SER A 3 12.51 10.98 -7.39
N VAL A 4 11.74 10.26 -6.56
CA VAL A 4 12.12 9.96 -5.18
C VAL A 4 13.27 8.95 -5.16
N ARG A 5 14.41 9.35 -4.58
CA ARG A 5 15.56 8.47 -4.31
C ARG A 5 15.35 7.69 -3.00
N ARG A 6 14.32 6.86 -2.94
CA ARG A 6 14.11 5.87 -1.87
C ARG A 6 14.05 4.48 -2.47
N SER A 7 14.39 3.46 -1.68
CA SER A 7 14.23 2.07 -2.09
C SER A 7 12.78 1.82 -2.49
N HIS A 8 12.55 1.54 -3.77
CA HIS A 8 11.24 1.18 -4.29
C HIS A 8 11.10 -0.34 -4.23
N LEU A 9 10.12 -0.82 -3.47
CA LEU A 9 9.79 -2.23 -3.43
C LEU A 9 9.00 -2.59 -4.69
N ALA A 10 9.69 -3.14 -5.68
CA ALA A 10 9.12 -3.58 -6.96
C ALA A 10 9.03 -5.11 -7.06
N GLY A 11 8.44 -5.60 -8.14
CA GLY A 11 8.35 -7.03 -8.45
C GLY A 11 7.24 -7.77 -7.69
N ALA A 12 7.29 -9.10 -7.75
CA ALA A 12 6.21 -9.98 -7.30
C ALA A 12 5.88 -9.81 -5.80
N LEU A 13 6.87 -9.56 -4.95
CA LEU A 13 6.66 -9.34 -3.53
C LEU A 13 5.88 -8.05 -3.26
N GLY A 14 6.26 -6.93 -3.89
CA GLY A 14 5.56 -5.66 -3.75
C GLY A 14 4.11 -5.75 -4.26
N ALA A 15 3.89 -6.48 -5.35
CA ALA A 15 2.55 -6.77 -5.86
C ALA A 15 1.72 -7.58 -4.85
N ALA A 16 2.26 -8.65 -4.29
CA ALA A 16 1.57 -9.49 -3.32
C ALA A 16 1.20 -8.73 -2.03
N ILE A 17 2.08 -7.83 -1.56
CA ILE A 17 1.78 -6.97 -0.41
C ILE A 17 0.62 -6.04 -0.74
N LEU A 18 0.65 -5.38 -1.91
CA LEU A 18 -0.45 -4.51 -2.33
C LEU A 18 -1.76 -5.29 -2.45
N ASP A 19 -1.74 -6.48 -3.04
CA ASP A 19 -2.93 -7.32 -3.18
C ASP A 19 -3.52 -7.69 -1.81
N LYS A 20 -2.67 -8.08 -0.84
CA LYS A 20 -3.12 -8.33 0.53
C LYS A 20 -3.80 -7.10 1.14
N VAL A 21 -3.19 -5.92 1.02
CA VAL A 21 -3.75 -4.66 1.55
C VAL A 21 -5.13 -4.34 0.94
N ILE A 22 -5.33 -4.61 -0.35
CA ILE A 22 -6.61 -4.40 -1.02
C ILE A 22 -7.66 -5.45 -0.62
N VAL A 23 -7.29 -6.74 -0.60
CA VAL A 23 -8.19 -7.85 -0.25
C VAL A 23 -8.72 -7.70 1.18
N GLU A 24 -7.87 -7.29 2.11
CA GLU A 24 -8.25 -7.03 3.52
C GLU A 24 -9.02 -5.72 3.69
N LYS A 25 -9.26 -4.97 2.60
CA LYS A 25 -9.95 -3.66 2.57
C LYS A 25 -9.25 -2.60 3.42
N TRP A 26 -7.93 -2.72 3.60
CA TRP A 26 -7.17 -1.73 4.35
C TRP A 26 -6.95 -0.45 3.54
N ALA A 27 -6.79 -0.59 2.22
CA ALA A 27 -6.74 0.52 1.29
C ALA A 27 -7.54 0.22 0.03
N ARG A 28 -7.73 1.26 -0.79
CA ARG A 28 -8.28 1.17 -2.14
C ARG A 28 -7.40 1.95 -3.11
N ARG A 29 -7.41 1.57 -4.38
CA ARG A 29 -6.85 2.44 -5.44
C ARG A 29 -7.80 3.60 -5.68
N ASP A 30 -7.22 4.77 -5.85
CA ASP A 30 -7.95 5.92 -6.35
C ASP A 30 -8.31 5.70 -7.84
N LYS A 31 -9.47 6.17 -8.28
CA LYS A 31 -9.96 5.91 -9.65
C LYS A 31 -9.28 6.82 -10.67
N ASP A 32 -8.91 8.02 -10.24
CA ASP A 32 -8.44 9.10 -11.12
C ASP A 32 -6.92 9.28 -11.04
N SER A 33 -6.24 8.51 -10.18
CA SER A 33 -4.80 8.60 -9.97
C SER A 33 -4.17 7.26 -9.60
N ARG A 34 -2.83 7.24 -9.51
CA ARG A 34 -2.07 6.06 -9.04
C ARG A 34 -1.99 5.98 -7.51
N ALA A 35 -2.75 6.81 -6.79
CA ALA A 35 -2.74 6.83 -5.35
C ALA A 35 -3.41 5.57 -4.76
N VAL A 36 -2.89 5.12 -3.62
CA VAL A 36 -3.51 4.11 -2.76
C VAL A 36 -3.95 4.81 -1.49
N VAL A 37 -5.25 4.77 -1.23
CA VAL A 37 -5.88 5.50 -0.13
C VAL A 37 -6.28 4.52 0.97
N PHE A 38 -5.66 4.65 2.14
CA PHE A 38 -5.99 3.84 3.30
C PHE A 38 -7.29 4.30 3.97
N SER A 39 -8.04 3.34 4.51
CA SER A 39 -9.04 3.64 5.54
C SER A 39 -8.35 3.88 6.89
N PRO A 40 -8.97 4.60 7.85
CA PRO A 40 -8.38 4.81 9.16
C PRO A 40 -8.00 3.50 9.86
N LYS A 41 -8.91 2.51 9.85
CA LYS A 41 -8.67 1.16 10.41
C LYS A 41 -7.59 0.42 9.63
N GLY A 42 -7.61 0.49 8.31
CA GLY A 42 -6.62 -0.15 7.46
C GLY A 42 -5.20 0.37 7.67
N LYS A 43 -5.06 1.67 7.93
CA LYS A 43 -3.76 2.27 8.27
C LYS A 43 -3.21 1.70 9.58
N GLN A 44 -4.05 1.58 10.61
CA GLN A 44 -3.66 0.99 11.90
C GLN A 44 -3.19 -0.46 11.75
N GLU A 45 -3.91 -1.26 10.98
CA GLU A 45 -3.51 -2.67 10.73
C GLU A 45 -2.22 -2.77 9.91
N PHE A 46 -2.05 -1.90 8.91
CA PHE A 46 -0.81 -1.86 8.13
C PHE A 46 0.39 -1.51 9.01
N GLU A 47 0.26 -0.48 9.85
CA GLU A 47 1.30 -0.07 10.80
C GLU A 47 1.64 -1.21 11.77
N ARG A 48 0.63 -1.89 12.31
CA ARG A 48 0.82 -3.05 13.20
C ARG A 48 1.60 -4.19 12.56
N VAL A 49 1.42 -4.42 11.26
CA VAL A 49 2.03 -5.59 10.57
C VAL A 49 3.42 -5.28 10.01
N PHE A 50 3.67 -4.06 9.55
CA PHE A 50 4.90 -3.74 8.79
C PHE A 50 5.81 -2.71 9.43
N LEU A 51 5.34 -1.96 10.43
CA LEU A 51 6.07 -0.83 11.03
C LEU A 51 6.24 -0.95 12.55
N ALA A 52 5.97 -2.15 13.10
CA ALA A 52 6.27 -2.51 14.48
C ALA A 52 7.76 -2.76 14.70
#